data_AF-A0A9D2QJ89-F1
#
_entry.id   AF-A0A9D2QJ89-F1
#
_cell.length_a   1.000
_cell.length_b   1.000
_cell.length_c   1.000
_cell.angle_alpha   90.00
_cell.angle_beta   90.00
_cell.angle_gamma   90.00
#
_symmetry.space_group_name_H-M   'P 1'
#
loop_
_entity.id
_entity.type
_entity.pdbx_description
1 polymer ?
#
loop_
_entity_poly.entity_id
_entity_poly.type
_entity_poly.pdbx_seq_one_letter_code
_entity_poly.pdbx_strand_id
1 'polypeptide(L)'
;MKNDMPPRHKTLKKVIAAALLLLIAAAVFFIWYYLRTWPLRFHAEFDAFFGKGNWEQISSETKESLIYSVYHRSTNPSLSGERPGKFHEWDIAFTNPGGETEIWTISDHTMRINQDKYWLLSPKRYSARQALTQELMDLSFGMAGQQVLDEILRDILPEQEADCINVEISYRNGNPPPGMYSRLIRQSWFNVEQISASEYLKTDLYDFYIRILAYDYRVEKLTQEEQEHLFGSLAEIEEALQEAFGAYADYDIYLGEGYTAEYSGELAD
;
A
#
# COMPACT_ATOMS: atom_id res chain seq x y z
N MET A 1 19.24 -30.06 -66.95
CA MET A 1 18.99 -29.26 -65.72
C MET A 1 18.40 -30.19 -64.67
N LYS A 2 19.18 -30.57 -63.65
CA LYS A 2 18.65 -31.26 -62.46
C LYS A 2 18.05 -30.18 -61.55
N ASN A 3 16.73 -30.18 -61.39
CA ASN A 3 16.08 -29.43 -60.33
C ASN A 3 16.31 -30.17 -59.02
N ASP A 4 17.39 -29.82 -58.32
CA ASP A 4 17.59 -30.21 -56.92
C ASP A 4 16.59 -29.44 -56.05
N MET A 5 15.38 -29.97 -55.90
CA MET A 5 14.48 -29.51 -54.84
C MET A 5 15.13 -29.86 -53.48
N PRO A 6 15.33 -28.89 -52.57
CA PRO A 6 15.87 -29.18 -51.26
C PRO A 6 14.94 -30.17 -50.53
N PRO A 7 15.48 -31.15 -49.78
CA PRO A 7 14.68 -32.20 -49.18
C PRO A 7 13.69 -31.60 -48.18
N ARG A 8 12.39 -31.71 -48.50
CA ARG A 8 11.22 -31.18 -47.76
C ARG A 8 11.29 -31.40 -46.24
N HIS A 9 11.93 -32.50 -45.81
CA HIS A 9 12.15 -32.87 -44.42
C HIS A 9 13.14 -31.96 -43.66
N LYS A 10 14.19 -31.43 -44.31
CA LYS A 10 15.13 -30.48 -43.67
C LYS A 10 14.46 -29.12 -43.45
N THR A 11 13.62 -28.68 -44.39
CA THR A 11 12.84 -27.44 -44.29
C THR A 11 11.78 -27.55 -43.21
N LEU A 12 11.07 -28.68 -43.13
CA LEU A 12 10.08 -28.95 -42.07
C LEU A 12 10.70 -28.97 -40.66
N LYS A 13 11.87 -29.61 -40.48
CA LYS A 13 12.59 -29.58 -39.19
C LYS A 13 13.01 -28.17 -38.76
N LYS A 14 13.45 -27.34 -39.70
CA LYS A 14 13.80 -25.93 -39.43
C LYS A 14 12.56 -25.10 -39.07
N VAL A 15 11.43 -25.33 -39.74
CA VAL A 15 10.15 -24.68 -39.44
C VAL A 15 9.65 -25.08 -38.04
N ILE A 16 9.70 -26.37 -37.69
CA ILE A 16 9.32 -26.86 -36.35
C ILE A 16 10.24 -26.25 -35.28
N ALA A 17 11.55 -26.21 -35.51
CA ALA A 17 12.50 -25.60 -34.58
C ALA A 17 12.27 -24.09 -34.39
N ALA A 18 11.98 -23.36 -35.47
CA ALA A 18 11.65 -21.94 -35.40
C ALA A 18 10.33 -21.69 -34.65
N ALA A 19 9.31 -22.51 -34.89
CA ALA A 19 8.03 -22.43 -34.17
C ALA A 19 8.21 -22.70 -32.66
N LEU A 20 9.04 -23.70 -32.29
CA LEU A 20 9.38 -23.98 -30.89
C LEU A 20 10.10 -22.81 -30.23
N LEU A 21 11.05 -22.17 -30.92
CA LEU A 21 11.75 -20.99 -30.40
C LEU A 21 10.80 -19.81 -30.17
N LEU A 22 9.86 -19.58 -31.10
CA LEU A 22 8.83 -18.55 -30.95
C LEU A 22 7.91 -18.82 -29.76
N LEU A 23 7.51 -20.07 -29.54
CA LEU A 23 6.70 -20.45 -28.38
C LEU A 23 7.45 -20.23 -27.06
N ILE A 24 8.74 -20.56 -27.01
CA ILE A 24 9.58 -20.31 -25.83
C ILE A 24 9.71 -18.81 -25.58
N ALA A 25 9.99 -18.02 -26.61
CA ALA A 25 10.09 -16.57 -26.49
C ALA A 25 8.77 -15.95 -26.00
N ALA A 26 7.64 -16.39 -26.54
CA ALA A 26 6.32 -15.99 -26.08
C ALA A 26 6.10 -16.37 -24.60
N ALA A 27 6.40 -17.61 -24.21
CA ALA A 27 6.26 -18.06 -22.82
C ALA A 27 7.12 -17.24 -21.86
N VAL A 28 8.38 -16.96 -22.21
CA VAL A 28 9.28 -16.10 -21.40
C VAL A 28 8.71 -14.68 -21.28
N PHE A 29 8.22 -14.11 -22.38
CA PHE A 29 7.59 -12.80 -22.38
C PHE A 29 6.33 -12.77 -21.49
N PHE A 30 5.45 -13.76 -21.60
CA PHE A 30 4.24 -13.85 -20.78
C PHE A 30 4.57 -14.02 -19.30
N ILE A 31 5.54 -14.86 -18.95
CA ILE A 31 6.00 -15.02 -17.56
C ILE A 31 6.59 -13.70 -17.05
N TRP A 32 7.44 -13.04 -17.84
CA TRP A 32 8.03 -11.76 -17.46
C TRP A 32 6.98 -10.67 -17.25
N TYR A 33 5.99 -10.59 -18.14
CA TYR A 33 4.88 -9.64 -18.06
C TYR A 33 4.02 -9.94 -16.82
N TYR A 34 3.60 -11.19 -16.64
CA TYR A 34 2.82 -11.63 -15.47
C TYR A 34 3.53 -11.33 -14.15
N LEU A 35 4.83 -11.59 -14.05
CA LEU A 35 5.59 -11.32 -12.82
C LEU A 35 5.72 -9.83 -12.49
N ARG A 36 5.57 -8.95 -13.50
CA ARG A 36 5.65 -7.49 -13.34
C ARG A 36 4.29 -6.86 -13.10
N THR A 37 3.23 -7.34 -13.72
CA THR A 37 1.89 -6.74 -13.59
C THR A 37 1.19 -7.26 -12.33
N TRP A 38 1.30 -6.52 -11.23
CA TRP A 38 0.71 -6.91 -9.94
C TRP A 38 -0.80 -7.09 -9.99
N PRO A 39 -1.61 -6.20 -10.61
CA PRO A 39 -3.06 -6.39 -10.69
C PRO A 39 -3.46 -7.71 -11.38
N LEU A 40 -2.71 -8.12 -12.42
CA LEU A 40 -2.92 -9.40 -13.10
C LEU A 40 -2.47 -10.58 -12.22
N ARG A 41 -1.30 -10.47 -11.59
CA ARG A 41 -0.69 -11.55 -10.81
C ARG A 41 -1.43 -11.85 -9.50
N PHE A 42 -1.94 -10.80 -8.87
CA PHE A 42 -2.56 -10.83 -7.56
C PHE A 42 -4.06 -10.51 -7.63
N HIS A 43 -4.69 -10.78 -8.77
CA HIS A 43 -6.10 -10.48 -9.02
C HIS A 43 -7.02 -11.02 -7.91
N ALA A 44 -6.71 -12.18 -7.33
CA ALA A 44 -7.50 -12.76 -6.24
C ALA A 44 -7.37 -11.95 -4.94
N GLU A 45 -6.18 -11.44 -4.63
CA GLU A 45 -5.94 -10.54 -3.50
C GLU A 45 -6.63 -9.19 -3.70
N PHE A 46 -6.63 -8.66 -4.93
CA PHE A 46 -7.39 -7.46 -5.28
C PHE A 46 -8.91 -7.69 -5.17
N ASP A 47 -9.43 -8.81 -5.69
CA ASP A 47 -10.84 -9.18 -5.54
C ASP A 47 -11.24 -9.36 -4.07
N ALA A 48 -10.35 -9.90 -3.25
CA ALA A 48 -10.59 -10.09 -1.82
C ALA A 48 -10.59 -8.75 -1.07
N PHE A 49 -9.69 -7.83 -1.43
CA PHE A 49 -9.56 -6.55 -0.76
C PHE A 49 -10.61 -5.54 -1.21
N PHE A 50 -10.74 -5.29 -2.52
CA PHE A 50 -11.65 -4.28 -3.07
C PHE A 50 -13.07 -4.82 -3.30
N GLY A 51 -13.26 -6.13 -3.34
CA GLY A 51 -14.50 -6.77 -3.75
C GLY A 51 -14.46 -7.17 -5.22
N LYS A 52 -14.91 -8.40 -5.51
CA LYS A 52 -14.88 -8.95 -6.86
C LYS A 52 -15.75 -8.14 -7.82
N GLY A 53 -15.12 -7.59 -8.86
CA GLY A 53 -15.80 -6.74 -9.85
C GLY A 53 -16.04 -5.29 -9.39
N ASN A 54 -15.52 -4.91 -8.22
CA ASN A 54 -15.59 -3.55 -7.69
C ASN A 54 -14.32 -2.72 -7.97
N TRP A 55 -13.35 -3.28 -8.69
CA TRP A 55 -12.10 -2.60 -9.00
C TRP A 55 -11.67 -2.79 -10.46
N GLU A 56 -10.95 -1.81 -10.98
CA GLU A 56 -10.31 -1.88 -12.29
C GLU A 56 -8.95 -1.18 -12.29
N GLN A 57 -7.99 -1.74 -13.04
CA GLN A 57 -6.74 -1.05 -13.32
C GLN A 57 -6.96 -0.04 -14.45
N ILE A 58 -6.85 1.26 -14.15
CA ILE A 58 -7.09 2.34 -15.12
C ILE A 58 -5.80 2.80 -15.81
N SER A 59 -4.66 2.66 -15.14
CA SER A 59 -3.36 3.10 -15.66
C SER A 59 -2.22 2.18 -15.21
N SER A 60 -1.07 2.29 -15.88
CA SER A 60 0.18 1.76 -15.36
C SER A 60 1.37 2.53 -15.93
N GLU A 61 2.32 2.85 -15.06
CA GLU A 61 3.53 3.56 -15.43
C GLU A 61 4.77 2.88 -14.83
N THR A 62 5.93 3.06 -15.48
CA THR A 62 7.24 2.72 -14.91
C THR A 62 8.01 3.99 -14.61
N LYS A 63 8.39 4.18 -13.34
CA LYS A 63 9.11 5.36 -12.87
C LYS A 63 10.52 5.02 -12.40
N GLU A 64 11.34 6.06 -12.27
CA GLU A 64 12.69 5.97 -11.71
C GLU A 64 12.68 6.36 -10.23
N SER A 65 13.41 5.61 -9.41
CA SER A 65 13.50 5.86 -7.98
C SER A 65 14.56 6.91 -7.66
N LEU A 66 14.19 7.86 -6.80
CA LEU A 66 15.13 8.79 -6.16
C LEU A 66 15.81 8.20 -4.90
N ILE A 67 15.38 7.02 -4.44
CA ILE A 67 15.74 6.46 -3.13
C ILE A 67 16.71 5.28 -3.24
N TYR A 68 16.67 4.53 -4.34
CA TYR A 68 17.59 3.42 -4.58
C TYR A 68 18.16 3.43 -6.00
N SER A 69 19.38 2.91 -6.15
CA SER A 69 20.07 2.76 -7.42
C SER A 69 20.37 1.30 -7.72
N VAL A 70 20.67 1.00 -8.97
CA VAL A 70 21.13 -0.32 -9.39
C VAL A 70 22.45 -0.19 -10.14
N TYR A 71 23.41 -1.04 -9.77
CA TYR A 71 24.68 -1.10 -10.48
C TYR A 71 24.49 -1.76 -11.86
N HIS A 72 24.86 -1.05 -12.93
CA HIS A 72 24.96 -1.64 -14.26
C HIS A 72 26.41 -1.91 -14.63
N ARG A 73 26.67 -3.11 -15.13
CA ARG A 73 27.97 -3.51 -15.64
C ARG A 73 28.01 -3.38 -17.15
N SER A 74 28.96 -2.61 -17.66
CA SER A 74 29.27 -2.50 -19.08
C SER A 74 30.54 -3.28 -19.43
N THR A 75 30.65 -3.73 -20.68
CA THR A 75 31.89 -4.32 -21.20
C THR A 75 33.03 -3.30 -21.24
N ASN A 76 32.71 -2.01 -21.30
CA ASN A 76 33.65 -0.92 -21.05
C ASN A 76 33.58 -0.50 -19.57
N PRO A 77 34.63 -0.73 -18.75
CA PRO A 77 34.60 -0.45 -17.32
C PRO A 77 34.28 1.01 -16.98
N SER A 78 34.70 1.97 -17.81
CA SER A 78 34.43 3.40 -17.58
C SER A 78 32.97 3.80 -17.78
N LEU A 79 32.15 2.92 -18.37
CA LEU A 79 30.71 3.11 -18.55
C LEU A 79 29.88 2.32 -17.53
N SER A 80 30.52 1.58 -16.62
CA SER A 80 29.82 0.92 -15.50
C SER A 80 29.59 1.92 -14.38
N GLY A 81 28.47 1.82 -13.69
CA GLY A 81 28.14 2.75 -12.62
C GLY A 81 26.76 2.49 -12.03
N GLU A 82 26.35 3.41 -11.17
CA GLU A 82 25.01 3.43 -10.60
C GLU A 82 24.06 4.17 -11.53
N ARG A 83 22.83 3.68 -11.61
CA ARG A 83 21.70 4.39 -12.22
C ARG A 83 20.48 4.27 -11.33
N PRO A 84 19.52 5.22 -11.40
CA PRO A 84 18.26 5.10 -10.67
C PRO A 84 17.61 3.73 -10.86
N GLY A 85 17.15 3.15 -9.76
CA GLY A 85 16.30 1.97 -9.79
C GLY A 85 14.98 2.26 -10.50
N LYS A 86 14.27 1.22 -10.94
CA LYS A 86 12.94 1.37 -11.58
C LYS A 86 11.87 0.64 -10.80
N PHE A 87 10.70 1.24 -10.72
CA PHE A 87 9.53 0.66 -10.10
C PHE A 87 8.30 0.91 -10.97
N HIS A 88 7.22 0.20 -10.68
CA HIS A 88 5.98 0.27 -11.42
C HIS A 88 4.88 0.79 -10.50
N GLU A 89 4.00 1.60 -11.06
CA GLU A 89 2.79 2.07 -10.44
C GLU A 89 1.59 1.58 -11.26
N TRP A 90 0.50 1.30 -10.54
CA TRP A 90 -0.79 0.95 -11.10
C TRP A 90 -1.85 1.79 -10.41
N ASP A 91 -2.57 2.59 -11.18
CA ASP A 91 -3.76 3.28 -10.68
C ASP A 91 -4.94 2.32 -10.74
N ILE A 92 -5.60 2.19 -9.60
CA ILE A 92 -6.71 1.27 -9.36
C ILE A 92 -7.92 2.11 -9.01
N ALA A 93 -8.94 2.08 -9.85
CA ALA A 93 -10.23 2.66 -9.52
C ALA A 93 -11.08 1.61 -8.81
N PHE A 94 -11.79 2.02 -7.76
CA PHE A 94 -12.77 1.18 -7.07
C PHE A 94 -13.89 2.06 -6.48
N THR A 95 -15.04 1.47 -6.16
CA THR A 95 -16.12 2.18 -5.47
C THR A 95 -16.03 1.93 -3.97
N ASN A 96 -15.94 3.00 -3.19
CA ASN A 96 -15.90 2.94 -1.73
C ASN A 96 -17.29 2.59 -1.14
N PRO A 97 -17.38 2.26 0.16
CA PRO A 97 -18.68 1.99 0.81
C PRO A 97 -19.69 3.15 0.74
N GLY A 98 -19.20 4.39 0.61
CA GLY A 98 -20.02 5.60 0.41
C GLY A 98 -20.61 5.73 -1.01
N GLY A 99 -20.20 4.88 -1.95
CA GLY A 99 -20.67 4.89 -3.34
C GLY A 99 -19.87 5.81 -4.27
N GLU A 100 -18.77 6.40 -3.79
CA GLU A 100 -17.90 7.25 -4.58
C GLU A 100 -16.79 6.44 -5.24
N THR A 101 -16.41 6.82 -6.46
CA THR A 101 -15.26 6.23 -7.15
C THR A 101 -13.99 6.91 -6.67
N GLU A 102 -13.11 6.11 -6.08
CA GLU A 102 -11.77 6.52 -5.67
C GLU A 102 -10.72 5.92 -6.58
N ILE A 103 -9.55 6.57 -6.66
CA ILE A 103 -8.39 6.10 -7.40
C ILE A 103 -7.21 6.01 -6.43
N TRP A 104 -6.60 4.83 -6.35
CA TRP A 104 -5.37 4.62 -5.58
C TRP A 104 -4.25 4.11 -6.46
N THR A 105 -3.06 4.65 -6.23
CA THR A 105 -1.83 4.18 -6.86
C THR A 105 -1.19 3.12 -5.97
N ILE A 106 -1.06 1.90 -6.50
CA ILE A 106 -0.30 0.82 -5.87
C ILE A 106 1.05 0.69 -6.57
N SER A 107 2.12 0.52 -5.81
CA SER A 107 3.47 0.45 -6.37
C SER A 107 4.23 -0.83 -6.00
N ASP A 108 5.17 -1.24 -6.86
CA ASP A 108 6.20 -2.23 -6.46
C ASP A 108 7.42 -1.57 -5.78
N HIS A 109 7.37 -0.27 -5.49
CA HIS A 109 8.54 0.53 -5.10
C HIS A 109 9.10 0.10 -3.75
N THR A 110 8.24 -0.07 -2.75
CA THR A 110 8.60 -0.56 -1.41
C THR A 110 9.30 -1.91 -1.48
N MET A 111 8.80 -2.82 -2.34
CA MET A 111 9.45 -4.09 -2.61
C MET A 111 10.85 -3.88 -3.17
N ARG A 112 11.02 -2.99 -4.16
CA ARG A 112 12.31 -2.74 -4.80
C ARG A 112 13.34 -2.18 -3.82
N ILE A 113 12.96 -1.19 -3.02
CA ILE A 113 13.83 -0.61 -1.98
C ILE A 113 14.24 -1.69 -0.96
N ASN A 114 13.28 -2.46 -0.47
CA ASN A 114 13.56 -3.55 0.47
C ASN A 114 14.53 -4.59 -0.14
N GLN A 115 14.31 -4.96 -1.40
CA GLN A 115 15.09 -5.95 -2.12
C GLN A 115 16.49 -5.48 -2.53
N ASP A 116 16.70 -4.17 -2.64
CA ASP A 116 18.02 -3.56 -2.81
C ASP A 116 18.83 -3.67 -1.50
N LYS A 117 18.18 -3.41 -0.36
CA LYS A 117 18.80 -3.48 0.97
C LYS A 117 19.15 -4.90 1.43
N TYR A 118 18.34 -5.90 1.08
CA TYR A 118 18.48 -7.26 1.60
C TYR A 118 18.87 -8.26 0.52
N TRP A 119 19.86 -9.11 0.81
CA TRP A 119 20.25 -10.22 -0.06
C TRP A 119 19.09 -11.23 -0.30
N LEU A 120 19.19 -12.03 -1.36
CA LEU A 120 18.08 -12.81 -1.93
C LEU A 120 17.37 -13.77 -0.95
N LEU A 121 18.08 -14.45 -0.03
CA LEU A 121 17.46 -15.37 0.93
C LEU A 121 17.37 -14.76 2.35
N SER A 122 17.49 -13.44 2.49
CA SER A 122 17.25 -12.78 3.76
C SER A 122 15.80 -13.01 4.19
N PRO A 123 15.53 -13.41 5.45
CA PRO A 123 14.17 -13.51 5.96
C PRO A 123 13.49 -12.13 6.07
N LYS A 124 14.26 -11.03 6.00
CA LYS A 124 13.77 -9.65 5.98
C LYS A 124 13.41 -9.15 4.57
N ARG A 125 13.73 -9.94 3.53
CA ARG A 125 13.45 -9.60 2.14
C ARG A 125 11.97 -9.85 1.84
N TYR A 126 11.26 -8.82 1.39
CA TYR A 126 9.86 -8.93 1.02
C TYR A 126 9.68 -9.75 -0.26
N SER A 127 8.72 -10.66 -0.21
CA SER A 127 8.07 -11.18 -1.40
C SER A 127 7.15 -10.12 -2.02
N ALA A 128 6.83 -10.29 -3.30
CA ALA A 128 5.90 -9.39 -3.99
C ALA A 128 4.51 -9.36 -3.33
N ARG A 129 4.03 -10.49 -2.80
CA ARG A 129 2.75 -10.55 -2.07
C ARG A 129 2.82 -9.76 -0.76
N GLN A 130 3.89 -9.89 0.02
CA GLN A 130 4.05 -9.14 1.27
C GLN A 130 4.13 -7.64 1.03
N ALA A 131 4.82 -7.22 -0.02
CA ALA A 131 4.88 -5.81 -0.39
C ALA A 131 3.53 -5.30 -0.90
N LEU A 132 2.80 -6.06 -1.72
CA LEU A 132 1.42 -5.71 -2.09
C LEU A 132 0.54 -5.54 -0.84
N THR A 133 0.61 -6.47 0.11
CA THR A 133 -0.16 -6.36 1.34
C THR A 133 0.20 -5.12 2.15
N GLN A 134 1.46 -4.69 2.15
CA GLN A 134 1.84 -3.43 2.77
C GLN A 134 1.17 -2.23 2.06
N GLU A 135 1.19 -2.17 0.72
CA GLU A 135 0.53 -1.07 -0.01
C GLU A 135 -0.99 -1.05 0.24
N LEU A 136 -1.64 -2.22 0.32
CA LEU A 136 -3.05 -2.33 0.68
C LEU A 136 -3.31 -1.94 2.14
N MET A 137 -2.35 -2.21 3.03
CA MET A 137 -2.42 -1.83 4.44
C MET A 137 -2.35 -0.31 4.59
N ASP A 138 -1.43 0.33 3.89
CA ASP A 138 -1.28 1.79 3.92
C ASP A 138 -2.58 2.48 3.43
N LEU A 139 -3.23 1.94 2.40
CA LEU A 139 -4.55 2.39 1.95
C LEU A 139 -5.62 2.20 3.03
N SER A 140 -5.69 1.01 3.63
CA SER A 140 -6.69 0.70 4.67
C SER A 140 -6.53 1.52 5.95
N PHE A 141 -5.31 2.00 6.25
CA PHE A 141 -5.09 2.90 7.39
C PHE A 141 -5.79 4.23 7.21
N GLY A 142 -5.74 4.79 5.99
CA GLY A 142 -6.47 5.99 5.63
C GLY A 142 -7.98 5.77 5.72
N MET A 143 -8.49 4.64 5.21
CA MET A 143 -9.91 4.31 5.30
C MET A 143 -10.41 4.17 6.74
N ALA A 144 -9.68 3.42 7.57
CA ALA A 144 -10.03 3.23 8.97
C ALA A 144 -9.94 4.54 9.77
N GLY A 145 -8.98 5.41 9.44
CA GLY A 145 -8.88 6.73 10.05
C GLY A 145 -9.99 7.68 9.60
N GLN A 146 -10.35 7.67 8.32
CA GLN A 146 -11.48 8.44 7.79
C GLN A 146 -12.80 8.04 8.46
N GLN A 147 -12.98 6.74 8.74
CA GLN A 147 -14.12 6.27 9.53
C GLN A 147 -14.16 6.92 10.92
N VAL A 148 -13.02 6.97 11.63
CA VAL A 148 -12.93 7.63 12.95
C VAL A 148 -13.27 9.11 12.84
N LEU A 149 -12.75 9.79 11.81
CA LEU A 149 -13.05 11.20 11.56
C LEU A 149 -14.56 11.40 11.37
N ASP A 150 -15.18 10.62 10.49
CA ASP A 150 -16.58 10.81 10.09
C ASP A 150 -17.58 10.37 11.16
N GLU A 151 -17.30 9.28 11.87
CA GLU A 151 -18.24 8.69 12.84
C GLU A 151 -18.05 9.18 14.27
N ILE A 152 -16.87 9.74 14.61
CA ILE A 152 -16.55 10.15 15.99
C ILE A 152 -16.19 11.63 16.03
N LEU A 153 -15.18 12.06 15.27
CA LEU A 153 -14.60 13.39 15.49
C LEU A 153 -15.43 14.53 14.89
N ARG A 154 -16.24 14.29 13.86
CA ARG A 154 -17.11 15.32 13.26
C ARG A 154 -18.28 15.76 14.14
N ASP A 155 -18.62 14.98 15.17
CA ASP A 155 -19.59 15.42 16.17
C ASP A 155 -18.98 16.44 17.15
N ILE A 156 -17.65 16.48 17.26
CA ILE A 156 -16.89 17.37 18.13
C ILE A 156 -16.38 18.56 17.33
N LEU A 157 -15.73 18.30 16.20
CA LEU A 157 -15.04 19.28 15.37
C LEU A 157 -15.92 19.71 14.19
N PRO A 158 -16.27 21.01 14.09
CA PRO A 158 -16.88 21.56 12.89
C PRO A 158 -16.04 21.29 11.63
N GLU A 159 -16.67 21.29 10.45
CA GLU A 159 -16.06 20.93 9.17
C GLU A 159 -14.70 21.61 8.91
N GLN A 160 -14.56 22.91 9.18
CA GLN A 160 -13.30 23.63 8.96
C GLN A 160 -12.16 23.14 9.86
N GLU A 161 -12.47 22.76 11.10
CA GLU A 161 -11.51 22.23 12.07
C GLU A 161 -11.17 20.78 11.77
N ALA A 162 -12.18 19.97 11.43
CA ALA A 162 -12.01 18.58 10.98
C ALA A 162 -11.12 18.51 9.72
N ASP A 163 -11.26 19.45 8.79
CA ASP A 163 -10.42 19.57 7.60
C ASP A 163 -8.95 19.91 7.92
N CYS A 164 -8.66 20.38 9.14
CA CYS A 164 -7.30 20.68 9.57
C CYS A 164 -6.55 19.44 10.09
N ILE A 165 -7.26 18.35 10.41
CA ILE A 165 -6.66 17.14 10.96
C ILE A 165 -6.57 16.01 9.93
N ASN A 166 -5.57 15.15 10.11
CA ASN A 166 -5.49 13.84 9.47
C ASN A 166 -5.69 12.78 10.55
N VAL A 167 -6.56 11.81 10.26
CA VAL A 167 -6.78 10.65 11.11
C VAL A 167 -6.40 9.42 10.31
N GLU A 168 -5.50 8.61 10.85
CA GLU A 168 -5.04 7.38 10.21
C GLU A 168 -4.72 6.33 11.27
N ILE A 169 -4.76 5.06 10.88
CA ILE A 169 -4.10 4.02 11.68
C ILE A 169 -2.59 4.13 11.49
N SER A 170 -1.86 3.94 12.57
CA SER A 170 -0.40 3.84 12.56
C SER A 170 0.04 2.68 13.44
N TYR A 171 1.36 2.52 13.59
CA TYR A 171 1.94 1.43 14.37
C TYR A 171 3.21 1.83 15.11
N ARG A 172 3.45 1.21 16.26
CA ARG A 172 4.67 1.45 17.07
C ARG A 172 5.80 0.49 16.69
N ASN A 173 6.97 0.75 17.25
CA ASN A 173 8.14 -0.17 17.19
C ASN A 173 8.75 -0.35 15.79
N GLY A 174 8.46 0.57 14.86
CA GLY A 174 8.99 0.57 13.50
C GLY A 174 8.26 -0.40 12.57
N ASN A 175 8.78 -0.58 11.36
CA ASN A 175 8.07 -1.32 10.30
C ASN A 175 7.77 -2.77 10.70
N PRO A 176 6.52 -3.24 10.51
CA PRO A 176 6.14 -4.61 10.78
C PRO A 176 7.02 -5.63 10.04
N PRO A 177 7.30 -6.79 10.66
CA PRO A 177 8.10 -7.83 10.03
C PRO A 177 7.35 -8.47 8.84
N PRO A 178 8.07 -9.06 7.84
CA PRO A 178 7.45 -9.68 6.67
C PRO A 178 6.34 -10.72 6.97
N GLY A 179 6.48 -11.41 8.10
CA GLY A 179 5.50 -12.40 8.57
C GLY A 179 4.15 -11.78 8.92
N MET A 180 4.11 -10.53 9.41
CA MET A 180 2.89 -9.81 9.75
C MET A 180 2.01 -9.63 8.51
N TYR A 181 2.56 -9.07 7.42
CA TYR A 181 1.81 -8.91 6.17
C TYR A 181 1.27 -10.24 5.63
N SER A 182 2.01 -11.33 5.84
CA SER A 182 1.56 -12.66 5.41
C SER A 182 0.36 -13.17 6.20
N ARG A 183 0.13 -12.66 7.42
CA ARG A 183 -1.04 -12.92 8.27
C ARG A 183 -2.15 -11.91 8.01
N LEU A 184 -1.82 -10.63 7.80
CA LEU A 184 -2.78 -9.55 7.54
C LEU A 184 -3.65 -9.83 6.32
N ILE A 185 -3.05 -10.24 5.20
CA ILE A 185 -3.78 -10.54 3.96
C ILE A 185 -4.77 -11.72 4.08
N ARG A 186 -4.76 -12.45 5.20
CA ARG A 186 -5.67 -13.56 5.48
C ARG A 186 -6.75 -13.21 6.49
N GLN A 187 -6.71 -12.00 7.06
CA GLN A 187 -7.77 -11.54 7.94
C GLN A 187 -9.03 -11.35 7.12
N SER A 188 -10.13 -11.89 7.61
CA SER A 188 -11.43 -11.77 6.94
C SER A 188 -11.88 -10.31 6.84
N TRP A 189 -11.54 -9.49 7.84
CA TRP A 189 -11.89 -8.07 7.90
C TRP A 189 -11.03 -7.17 7.01
N PHE A 190 -9.91 -7.67 6.47
CA PHE A 190 -8.97 -6.86 5.69
C PHE A 190 -9.44 -6.70 4.23
N ASN A 191 -10.56 -5.98 4.08
CA ASN A 191 -11.20 -5.61 2.82
C ASN A 191 -12.01 -4.32 2.99
N VAL A 192 -12.27 -3.61 1.89
CA VAL A 192 -12.86 -2.26 1.90
C VAL A 192 -14.25 -2.17 2.54
N GLU A 193 -14.99 -3.28 2.65
CA GLU A 193 -16.31 -3.30 3.28
C GLU A 193 -16.26 -3.48 4.80
N GLN A 194 -15.16 -4.03 5.34
CA GLN A 194 -15.07 -4.47 6.74
C GLN A 194 -13.91 -3.85 7.52
N ILE A 195 -12.97 -3.20 6.85
CA ILE A 195 -11.89 -2.47 7.51
C ILE A 195 -12.50 -1.41 8.44
N SER A 196 -12.01 -1.39 9.67
CA SER A 196 -12.32 -0.36 10.66
C SER A 196 -11.14 -0.15 11.60
N ALA A 197 -11.12 0.99 12.29
CA ALA A 197 -10.14 1.22 13.35
C ALA A 197 -10.23 0.14 14.45
N SER A 198 -11.43 -0.32 14.77
CA SER A 198 -11.63 -1.33 15.81
C SER A 198 -10.92 -2.66 15.50
N GLU A 199 -10.93 -3.10 14.25
CA GLU A 199 -10.25 -4.34 13.84
C GLU A 199 -8.72 -4.22 13.97
N TYR A 200 -8.16 -3.04 13.70
CA TYR A 200 -6.74 -2.76 13.92
C TYR A 200 -6.35 -2.74 15.39
N LEU A 201 -7.16 -2.10 16.24
CA LEU A 201 -6.86 -1.98 17.66
C LEU A 201 -7.01 -3.33 18.39
N LYS A 202 -7.89 -4.21 17.90
CA LYS A 202 -8.19 -5.52 18.52
C LYS A 202 -7.37 -6.67 17.96
N THR A 203 -6.46 -6.44 17.01
CA THR A 203 -5.69 -7.53 16.39
C THR A 203 -4.35 -7.81 17.08
N ASP A 204 -3.99 -9.08 17.21
CA ASP A 204 -2.69 -9.55 17.72
C ASP A 204 -1.56 -9.48 16.66
N LEU A 205 -1.85 -8.88 15.49
CA LEU A 205 -0.92 -8.85 14.38
C LEU A 205 0.26 -7.91 14.65
N TYR A 206 0.00 -6.76 15.26
CA TYR A 206 0.98 -5.73 15.57
C TYR A 206 0.41 -4.70 16.55
N ASP A 207 1.28 -3.83 17.06
CA ASP A 207 0.93 -2.71 17.95
C ASP A 207 0.44 -1.53 17.09
N PHE A 208 -0.85 -1.55 16.75
CA PHE A 208 -1.53 -0.51 15.98
C PHE A 208 -2.25 0.48 16.90
N TYR A 209 -2.33 1.74 16.46
CA TYR A 209 -3.01 2.82 17.18
C TYR A 209 -3.62 3.83 16.21
N ILE A 210 -4.55 4.66 16.70
CA ILE A 210 -5.12 5.77 15.95
C ILE A 210 -4.20 6.99 16.08
N ARG A 211 -3.74 7.53 14.95
CA ARG A 211 -2.97 8.76 14.92
C ARG A 211 -3.84 9.92 14.45
N ILE A 212 -3.88 10.98 15.22
CA ILE A 212 -4.57 12.23 14.88
C ILE A 212 -3.53 13.35 14.82
N LEU A 213 -3.39 13.98 13.66
CA LEU A 213 -2.41 15.04 13.42
C LEU A 213 -3.08 16.26 12.80
N ALA A 214 -3.06 17.39 13.49
CA ALA A 214 -3.37 18.68 12.90
C ALA A 214 -2.21 19.17 12.02
N TYR A 215 -2.55 19.72 10.86
CA TYR A 215 -1.60 20.38 9.99
C TYR A 215 -1.50 21.85 10.33
N ASP A 216 -0.35 22.29 10.86
CA ASP A 216 -0.10 23.69 11.25
C ASP A 216 -0.54 24.69 10.16
N TYR A 217 -0.18 24.44 8.90
CA TYR A 217 -0.51 25.32 7.78
C TYR A 217 -2.02 25.40 7.43
N ARG A 218 -2.83 24.44 7.90
CA ARG A 218 -4.30 24.48 7.79
C ARG A 218 -4.88 25.20 9.00
N VAL A 219 -4.41 24.86 10.20
CA VAL A 219 -4.83 25.48 11.46
C VAL A 219 -4.58 26.99 11.46
N GLU A 220 -3.43 27.45 10.93
CA GLU A 220 -3.09 28.88 10.80
C GLU A 220 -4.11 29.68 9.96
N LYS A 221 -4.94 29.03 9.16
CA LYS A 221 -5.96 29.68 8.32
C LYS A 221 -7.32 29.78 9.01
N LEU A 222 -7.53 29.06 10.11
CA LEU A 222 -8.72 29.16 10.93
C LEU A 222 -8.77 30.51 11.64
N THR A 223 -9.97 30.96 11.97
CA THR A 223 -10.17 32.10 12.87
C THR A 223 -9.63 31.79 14.26
N GLN A 224 -9.40 32.83 15.07
CA GLN A 224 -8.93 32.64 16.44
C GLN A 224 -9.91 31.79 17.28
N GLU A 225 -11.22 31.98 17.09
CA GLU A 225 -12.25 31.21 17.80
C GLU A 225 -12.21 29.73 17.41
N GLU A 226 -12.07 29.41 16.11
CA GLU A 226 -11.94 28.03 15.62
C GLU A 226 -10.62 27.37 16.10
N GLN A 227 -9.51 28.11 16.18
CA GLN A 227 -8.27 27.59 16.76
C GLN A 227 -8.42 27.29 18.24
N GLU A 228 -9.01 28.21 19.01
CA GLU A 228 -9.27 28.03 20.44
C GLU A 228 -10.20 26.83 20.69
N HIS A 229 -11.20 26.62 19.84
CA HIS A 229 -12.08 25.47 19.90
C HIS A 229 -11.37 24.15 19.57
N LEU A 230 -10.65 24.08 18.44
CA LEU A 230 -9.89 22.89 18.05
C LEU A 230 -8.94 22.44 19.16
N PHE A 231 -8.15 23.37 19.71
CA PHE A 231 -7.20 23.07 20.79
C PHE A 231 -7.91 22.72 22.10
N GLY A 232 -9.03 23.38 22.40
CA GLY A 232 -9.86 23.12 23.58
C GLY A 232 -10.59 21.78 23.54
N SER A 233 -10.76 21.19 22.35
CA SER A 233 -11.49 19.93 22.14
C SER A 233 -10.70 18.67 22.48
N LEU A 234 -9.41 18.79 22.85
CA LEU A 234 -8.53 17.63 23.08
C LEU A 234 -9.13 16.60 24.05
N ALA A 235 -9.63 17.05 25.21
CA ALA A 235 -10.19 16.15 26.22
C ALA A 235 -11.49 15.46 25.76
N GLU A 236 -12.32 16.16 24.99
CA GLU A 236 -13.55 15.61 24.43
C GLU A 236 -13.25 14.56 23.35
N ILE A 237 -12.23 14.79 22.52
CA ILE A 237 -11.72 13.80 21.57
C ILE A 237 -11.23 12.54 22.30
N GLU A 238 -10.43 12.71 23.37
CA GLU A 238 -9.95 11.58 24.16
C GLU A 238 -11.10 10.77 24.77
N GLU A 239 -12.09 11.42 25.36
CA GLU A 239 -13.27 10.77 25.94
C GLU A 239 -14.06 10.00 24.87
N ALA A 240 -14.30 10.60 23.71
CA ALA A 240 -15.02 9.97 22.61
C ALA A 240 -14.29 8.74 22.05
N LEU A 241 -12.97 8.81 21.89
CA LEU A 241 -12.17 7.65 21.45
C LEU A 241 -12.19 6.52 22.50
N GLN A 242 -12.07 6.86 23.78
CA GLN A 242 -12.13 5.88 24.86
C GLN A 242 -13.51 5.24 25.00
N GLU A 243 -14.59 6.00 24.80
CA GLU A 243 -15.95 5.48 24.76
C GLU A 243 -16.16 4.54 23.57
N ALA A 244 -15.70 4.94 22.38
CA ALA A 244 -15.88 4.18 21.15
C ALA A 244 -15.11 2.85 21.14
N PHE A 245 -13.87 2.84 21.64
CA PHE A 245 -12.97 1.69 21.54
C PHE A 245 -12.81 0.92 22.87
N GLY A 246 -13.29 1.48 23.98
CA GLY A 246 -13.28 0.84 25.29
C GLY A 246 -11.87 0.48 25.75
N ALA A 247 -11.69 -0.75 26.24
CA ALA A 247 -10.40 -1.23 26.73
C ALA A 247 -9.30 -1.24 25.66
N TYR A 248 -9.66 -1.31 24.37
CA TYR A 248 -8.71 -1.34 23.26
C TYR A 248 -8.43 0.05 22.66
N ALA A 249 -8.91 1.13 23.29
CA ALA A 249 -8.57 2.47 22.85
C ALA A 249 -7.04 2.66 22.87
N ASP A 250 -6.47 3.07 21.76
CA ASP A 250 -5.04 3.33 21.66
C ASP A 250 -4.82 4.43 20.61
N TYR A 251 -4.20 5.55 21.02
CA TYR A 251 -4.06 6.73 20.18
C TYR A 251 -2.85 7.61 20.52
N ASP A 252 -2.46 8.40 19.52
CA ASP A 252 -1.51 9.51 19.60
C ASP A 252 -2.12 10.72 18.88
N ILE A 253 -2.35 11.79 19.63
CA ILE A 253 -3.01 13.01 19.18
C ILE A 253 -2.02 14.17 19.26
N TYR A 254 -1.88 14.88 18.15
CA TYR A 254 -1.21 16.16 18.08
C TYR A 254 -2.14 17.17 17.41
N LEU A 255 -2.62 18.16 18.16
CA LEU A 255 -3.39 19.28 17.62
C LEU A 255 -2.54 20.55 17.47
N GLY A 256 -1.43 20.64 18.20
CA GLY A 256 -0.50 21.76 18.17
C GLY A 256 0.47 21.72 19.33
N GLU A 257 1.40 22.69 19.40
CA GLU A 257 2.34 22.78 20.52
C GLU A 257 1.61 22.90 21.86
N GLY A 258 1.83 21.92 22.74
CA GLY A 258 1.17 21.86 24.06
C GLY A 258 -0.23 21.23 24.05
N TYR A 259 -0.76 20.85 22.88
CA TYR A 259 -2.06 20.20 22.71
C TYR A 259 -1.86 18.79 22.14
N THR A 260 -1.31 17.92 22.98
CA THR A 260 -0.97 16.54 22.63
C THR A 260 -1.49 15.56 23.67
N ALA A 261 -1.93 14.38 23.24
CA ALA A 261 -2.33 13.30 24.13
C ALA A 261 -1.89 11.94 23.59
N GLU A 262 -1.42 11.08 24.48
CA GLU A 262 -1.07 9.69 24.17
C GLU A 262 -1.80 8.78 25.17
N TYR A 263 -2.43 7.73 24.66
CA TYR A 263 -3.10 6.72 25.47
C TYR A 263 -2.83 5.33 24.90
N SER A 264 -2.59 4.36 25.77
CA SER A 264 -2.41 2.96 25.39
C SER A 264 -3.30 2.08 26.25
N GLY A 265 -4.28 1.45 25.60
CA GLY A 265 -5.19 0.49 26.20
C GLY A 265 -4.60 -0.92 26.28
N GLU A 266 -5.49 -1.90 26.39
CA GLU A 266 -5.15 -3.31 26.33
C GLU A 266 -4.67 -3.70 24.93
N LEU A 267 -3.56 -4.45 24.87
CA LEU A 267 -3.14 -5.10 23.64
C LEU A 267 -3.95 -6.37 23.43
N ALA A 268 -4.26 -6.69 22.17
CA ALA A 268 -4.86 -7.96 21.83
C ALA A 268 -3.88 -9.12 22.11
N ASP A 269 -4.32 -10.09 22.91
CA ASP A 269 -3.59 -11.32 23.27
C ASP A 269 -3.56 -12.37 22.14
#